data_AF-A0A831K9Y0-F1
#
_entry.id   AF-A0A831K9Y0-F1
#
_cell.length_a   1.000
_cell.length_b   1.000
_cell.length_c   1.000
_cell.angle_alpha   90.00
_cell.angle_beta   90.00
_cell.angle_gamma   90.00
#
_symmetry.space_group_name_H-M   'P 1'
#
loop_
_entity.id
_entity.type
_entity.pdbx_description
1 polymer ?
#
loop_
_entity_poly.entity_id
_entity_poly.type
_entity_poly.pdbx_seq_one_letter_code
_entity_poly.pdbx_strand_id
1 'polypeptide(L)'
;MTKIRARIALFVLLFIVCFVPVVNAQSDYKVVEIVVEGNHVASRSLILGVSAIDLGSPLSPTSTTETIRRLYALGIFSNITIEAEIVTGGLKVYIVVKELPKLAGIEFKGNKKIDSDELKDKIGLGVGGYISPFLMSKKKNEILDIYGNKGYFQAEVKSELEYSDDSTSAILRYIIKEKSKVKVEKVILTGTERVNPHDIIKKMRNRKRGFLKSSDFAKDKYEEDLEKIITEFHKLGYIDAYLISDSSTIDTTTNRMKIYLQVYEGPQYYF
;
A
#
# COMPACT_ATOMS: atom_id res chain seq x y z
N MET A 1 -39.90 91.49 -14.12
CA MET A 1 -40.44 90.11 -14.12
C MET A 1 -39.32 89.16 -13.67
N THR A 2 -39.08 89.13 -12.36
CA THR A 2 -39.43 88.07 -11.38
C THR A 2 -38.41 86.93 -11.35
N LYS A 3 -37.70 86.88 -10.22
CA LYS A 3 -36.57 86.02 -9.88
C LYS A 3 -37.03 84.60 -9.49
N ILE A 4 -36.18 83.64 -9.83
CA ILE A 4 -36.14 82.23 -9.38
C ILE A 4 -36.19 82.11 -7.86
N ARG A 5 -36.97 81.16 -7.33
CA ARG A 5 -36.64 80.42 -6.08
C ARG A 5 -37.10 78.96 -6.18
N ALA A 6 -36.12 78.08 -6.29
CA ALA A 6 -36.25 76.64 -6.14
C ALA A 6 -36.66 76.27 -4.71
N ARG A 7 -37.56 75.29 -4.57
CA ARG A 7 -37.83 74.57 -3.31
C ARG A 7 -37.51 73.10 -3.53
N ILE A 8 -36.36 72.68 -3.04
CA ILE A 8 -35.94 71.27 -2.96
C ILE A 8 -36.70 70.66 -1.78
N ALA A 9 -37.64 69.76 -2.06
CA ALA A 9 -38.29 68.95 -1.03
C ALA A 9 -37.38 67.74 -0.74
N LEU A 10 -36.72 67.76 0.40
CA LEU A 10 -35.90 66.67 0.92
C LEU A 10 -36.81 65.66 1.63
N PHE A 11 -37.17 64.56 0.96
CA PHE A 11 -37.82 63.41 1.59
C PHE A 11 -36.73 62.56 2.26
N VAL A 12 -36.59 62.66 3.58
CA VAL A 12 -35.76 61.76 4.38
C VAL A 12 -36.54 60.45 4.57
N LEU A 13 -36.20 59.44 3.77
CA LEU A 13 -36.70 58.08 3.93
C LEU A 13 -35.93 57.42 5.09
N LEU A 14 -36.56 57.33 6.27
CA LEU A 14 -36.03 56.63 7.43
C LEU A 14 -36.10 55.11 7.15
N PHE A 15 -35.00 54.51 6.67
CA PHE A 15 -34.89 53.06 6.53
C PHE A 15 -34.71 52.45 7.93
N ILE A 16 -35.80 51.95 8.52
CA ILE A 16 -35.75 51.12 9.72
C ILE A 16 -35.18 49.77 9.28
N VAL A 17 -33.87 49.58 9.46
CA VAL A 17 -33.24 48.28 9.26
C VAL A 17 -33.68 47.41 10.42
N CYS A 18 -34.73 46.65 10.21
CA CYS A 18 -35.17 45.62 11.15
C CYS A 18 -34.09 44.53 11.14
N PHE A 19 -33.23 44.55 12.15
CA PHE A 19 -32.24 43.50 12.38
C PHE A 19 -33.00 42.26 12.83
N VAL A 20 -33.44 41.43 11.88
CA VAL A 20 -34.05 40.14 12.19
C VAL A 20 -32.91 39.26 12.71
N PRO A 21 -32.90 38.84 13.98
CA PRO A 21 -31.95 37.83 14.40
C PRO A 21 -32.23 36.57 13.57
N VAL A 22 -31.24 36.16 12.78
CA VAL A 22 -31.25 34.82 12.16
C VAL A 22 -31.13 33.84 13.32
N VAL A 23 -32.27 33.39 13.84
CA VAL A 23 -32.32 32.27 14.77
C VAL A 23 -31.87 31.06 13.96
N ASN A 24 -30.61 30.65 14.14
CA ASN A 24 -30.16 29.33 13.74
C ASN A 24 -30.93 28.31 14.58
N ALA A 25 -32.12 27.93 14.12
CA ALA A 25 -32.81 26.76 14.63
C ALA A 25 -32.07 25.52 14.12
N GLN A 26 -30.92 25.22 14.74
CA GLN A 26 -30.30 23.91 14.62
C GLN A 26 -31.30 22.92 15.19
N SER A 27 -32.05 22.29 14.30
CA SER A 27 -33.12 21.38 14.66
C SER A 27 -32.47 20.19 15.34
N ASP A 28 -32.59 20.11 16.66
CA ASP A 28 -31.98 19.08 17.51
C ASP A 28 -32.79 17.78 17.38
N TYR A 29 -32.94 17.29 16.15
CA TYR A 29 -33.70 16.08 15.87
C TYR A 29 -33.00 14.91 16.54
N LYS A 30 -33.73 14.26 17.44
CA LYS A 30 -33.28 13.05 18.11
C LYS A 30 -33.46 11.85 17.20
N VAL A 31 -32.56 10.89 17.29
CA VAL A 31 -32.67 9.61 16.58
C VAL A 31 -33.84 8.83 17.15
N VAL A 32 -34.85 8.55 16.32
CA VAL A 32 -36.03 7.77 16.71
C VAL A 32 -35.98 6.33 16.21
N GLU A 33 -35.17 6.06 15.19
CA GLU A 33 -35.02 4.73 14.61
C GLU A 33 -33.60 4.55 14.07
N ILE A 34 -33.04 3.34 14.24
CA ILE A 34 -31.77 2.93 13.62
C ILE A 34 -31.99 1.66 12.81
N VAL A 35 -31.76 1.77 11.51
CA VAL A 35 -31.82 0.68 10.53
C VAL A 35 -30.40 0.29 10.14
N VAL A 36 -30.18 -1.01 9.98
CA VAL A 36 -28.90 -1.53 9.49
C VAL A 36 -29.16 -2.22 8.18
N GLU A 37 -28.36 -1.89 7.17
CA GLU A 37 -28.52 -2.39 5.80
C GLU A 37 -27.20 -2.93 5.25
N GLY A 38 -27.29 -3.90 4.34
CA GLY A 38 -26.13 -4.49 3.66
C GLY A 38 -25.35 -5.52 4.50
N ASN A 39 -25.80 -5.83 5.72
CA ASN A 39 -25.25 -6.92 6.51
C ASN A 39 -25.85 -8.27 6.06
N HIS A 40 -25.00 -9.27 5.90
CA HIS A 40 -25.38 -10.63 5.49
C HIS A 40 -24.88 -11.64 6.53
N VAL A 41 -23.58 -11.61 6.84
CA VAL A 41 -22.96 -12.50 7.83
C VAL A 41 -22.90 -11.83 9.20
N ALA A 42 -22.63 -10.51 9.25
CA ALA A 42 -22.64 -9.77 10.50
C ALA A 42 -24.08 -9.61 11.02
N SER A 43 -24.30 -9.88 12.31
CA SER A 43 -25.63 -9.69 12.88
C SER A 43 -25.93 -8.20 13.07
N ARG A 44 -27.21 -7.83 12.90
CA ARG A 44 -27.69 -6.48 13.23
C ARG A 44 -27.36 -6.09 14.68
N SER A 45 -27.48 -7.04 15.62
CA SER A 45 -27.16 -6.81 17.02
C SER A 45 -25.69 -6.48 17.27
N LEU A 46 -24.76 -7.09 16.53
CA LEU A 46 -23.34 -6.76 16.61
C LEU A 46 -23.09 -5.32 16.16
N ILE A 47 -23.66 -4.93 15.00
CA ILE A 47 -23.48 -3.59 14.44
C ILE A 47 -24.04 -2.53 15.38
N LEU A 48 -25.26 -2.75 15.90
CA LEU A 48 -25.88 -1.83 16.86
C LEU A 48 -25.12 -1.77 18.20
N GLY A 49 -24.65 -2.91 18.71
CA GLY A 49 -23.90 -2.94 19.97
C GLY A 49 -22.52 -2.28 19.91
N VAL A 50 -21.95 -2.16 18.71
CA VAL A 50 -20.65 -1.47 18.46
C VAL A 50 -20.85 0.01 18.14
N SER A 51 -22.03 0.37 17.62
CA SER A 51 -22.41 1.75 17.29
C SER A 51 -22.30 2.68 18.50
N ALA A 52 -21.92 3.94 18.26
CA ALA A 52 -21.97 5.03 19.24
C ALA A 52 -23.19 5.94 19.02
N ILE A 53 -24.13 5.53 18.15
CA ILE A 53 -25.40 6.21 17.90
C ILE A 53 -26.49 5.51 18.71
N ASP A 54 -27.14 6.26 19.60
CA ASP A 54 -28.19 5.78 20.49
C ASP A 54 -29.57 6.34 20.11
N LEU A 55 -30.61 5.53 20.33
CA LEU A 55 -31.99 5.99 20.24
C LEU A 55 -32.26 7.07 21.31
N GLY A 56 -32.98 8.12 20.91
CA GLY A 56 -33.35 9.26 21.77
C GLY A 56 -32.27 10.34 21.89
N SER A 57 -31.08 10.12 21.33
CA SER A 57 -29.96 11.08 21.33
C SER A 57 -29.89 11.85 20.01
N PRO A 58 -29.35 13.09 20.00
CA PRO A 58 -29.10 13.79 18.75
C PRO A 58 -28.01 13.09 17.92
N LEU A 59 -28.14 13.09 16.60
CA LEU A 59 -27.09 12.59 15.71
C LEU A 59 -25.97 13.63 15.62
N SER A 60 -24.79 13.31 16.17
CA SER A 60 -23.63 14.21 16.15
C SER A 60 -22.54 13.73 15.19
N PRO A 61 -21.70 14.64 14.64
CA PRO A 61 -20.53 14.24 13.86
C PRO A 61 -19.58 13.32 14.63
N THR A 62 -19.48 13.50 15.95
CA THR A 62 -18.64 12.67 16.83
C THR A 62 -19.17 11.25 16.93
N SER A 63 -20.47 11.06 17.20
CA SER A 63 -21.10 9.73 17.27
C SER A 63 -21.03 9.00 15.93
N THR A 64 -21.19 9.72 14.81
CA THR A 64 -21.04 9.17 13.46
C THR A 64 -19.61 8.69 13.20
N THR A 65 -18.62 9.53 13.46
CA THR A 65 -17.20 9.21 13.24
C THR A 65 -16.75 8.04 14.12
N GLU A 66 -17.14 8.04 15.39
CA GLU A 66 -16.79 6.98 16.33
C GLU A 66 -17.46 5.65 15.95
N THR A 67 -18.71 5.67 15.50
CA THR A 67 -19.40 4.48 14.98
C THR A 67 -18.66 3.89 13.79
N ILE A 68 -18.33 4.72 12.79
CA ILE A 68 -17.58 4.29 11.61
C ILE A 68 -16.23 3.69 12.01
N ARG A 69 -15.48 4.36 12.90
CA ARG A 69 -14.17 3.90 13.38
C ARG A 69 -14.27 2.55 14.08
N ARG A 70 -15.24 2.38 14.99
CA ARG A 70 -15.45 1.13 15.74
C ARG A 70 -15.85 -0.01 14.83
N LEU A 71 -16.73 0.24 13.86
CA LEU A 71 -17.14 -0.78 12.89
C LEU A 71 -15.99 -1.19 11.96
N TYR A 72 -15.17 -0.25 11.46
CA TYR A 72 -13.96 -0.62 10.72
C TYR A 72 -12.96 -1.40 11.56
N ALA A 73 -12.87 -1.11 12.87
CA ALA A 73 -11.98 -1.84 13.79
C ALA A 73 -12.34 -3.32 13.96
N LEU A 74 -13.58 -3.72 13.62
CA LEU A 74 -13.96 -5.14 13.57
C LEU A 74 -13.24 -5.89 12.43
N GLY A 75 -12.78 -5.17 11.39
CA GLY A 75 -12.02 -5.76 10.28
C GLY A 75 -12.86 -6.60 9.31
N ILE A 76 -14.19 -6.48 9.36
CA ILE A 76 -15.13 -7.30 8.56
C ILE A 76 -15.89 -6.49 7.49
N PHE A 77 -15.69 -5.17 7.43
CA PHE A 77 -16.37 -4.29 6.48
C PHE A 77 -15.38 -3.59 5.54
N SER A 78 -15.75 -3.49 4.27
CA SER A 78 -15.03 -2.79 3.21
C SER A 78 -15.46 -1.34 3.06
N ASN A 79 -16.73 -1.06 3.40
CA ASN A 79 -17.30 0.26 3.36
C ASN A 79 -18.41 0.38 4.42
N ILE A 80 -18.48 1.55 5.05
CA ILE A 80 -19.50 1.90 6.03
C ILE A 80 -19.94 3.33 5.72
N THR A 81 -21.25 3.54 5.60
CA THR A 81 -21.89 4.83 5.38
C THR A 81 -22.99 5.01 6.41
N ILE A 82 -23.14 6.23 6.92
CA ILE A 82 -24.21 6.60 7.84
C ILE A 82 -25.05 7.66 7.15
N GLU A 83 -26.32 7.35 6.95
CA GLU A 83 -27.29 8.22 6.32
C GLU A 83 -28.40 8.54 7.32
N ALA A 84 -29.08 9.67 7.15
CA ALA A 84 -30.16 10.08 8.02
C ALA A 84 -31.29 10.75 7.23
N GLU A 85 -32.51 10.41 7.59
CA GLU A 85 -33.74 10.95 7.01
C GLU A 85 -34.59 11.56 8.13
N ILE A 86 -35.16 12.74 7.88
CA ILE A 86 -36.10 13.36 8.81
C ILE A 86 -37.45 12.66 8.64
N VAL A 87 -37.95 12.08 9.72
CA VAL A 87 -39.25 11.41 9.80
C VAL A 87 -40.13 12.07 10.85
N THR A 88 -41.41 11.70 10.92
CA THR A 88 -42.30 12.19 11.97
C THR A 88 -41.73 11.83 13.35
N GLY A 89 -41.37 12.85 14.13
CA GLY A 89 -40.87 12.69 15.50
C GLY A 89 -39.35 12.70 15.67
N GLY A 90 -38.54 12.70 14.59
CA GLY A 90 -37.08 12.79 14.71
C GLY A 90 -36.31 12.32 13.48
N LEU A 91 -35.11 11.77 13.69
CA LEU A 91 -34.27 11.19 12.64
C LEU A 91 -34.39 9.66 12.60
N LYS A 92 -34.56 9.15 11.39
CA LYS A 92 -34.31 7.75 11.06
C LYS A 92 -32.89 7.63 10.52
N VAL A 93 -32.05 6.84 11.16
CA VAL A 93 -30.63 6.68 10.81
C VAL A 93 -30.41 5.32 10.17
N TYR A 94 -29.71 5.30 9.05
CA TYR A 94 -29.31 4.10 8.32
C TYR A 94 -27.81 3.90 8.48
N ILE A 95 -27.42 2.75 9.03
CA ILE A 95 -26.04 2.27 9.05
C ILE A 95 -25.90 1.28 7.90
N VAL A 96 -25.39 1.75 6.77
CA VAL A 96 -25.21 0.96 5.54
C VAL A 96 -23.80 0.39 5.55
N VAL A 97 -23.68 -0.93 5.51
CA VAL A 97 -22.39 -1.63 5.53
C VAL A 97 -22.20 -2.46 4.27
N LYS A 98 -20.94 -2.61 3.85
CA LYS A 98 -20.53 -3.57 2.84
C LYS A 98 -19.50 -4.52 3.44
N GLU A 99 -19.88 -5.76 3.65
CA GLU A 99 -19.01 -6.78 4.24
C GLU A 99 -17.81 -7.13 3.35
N LEU A 100 -16.72 -7.55 3.99
CA LEU A 100 -15.60 -8.21 3.34
C LEU A 100 -15.94 -9.70 3.17
N PRO A 101 -15.52 -10.35 2.07
CA PRO A 101 -15.71 -11.78 1.93
C PRO A 101 -14.75 -12.53 2.87
N LYS A 102 -15.20 -13.67 3.39
CA LYS A 102 -14.32 -14.66 4.02
C LYS A 102 -13.44 -15.32 2.97
N LEU A 103 -12.16 -15.45 3.26
CA LEU A 103 -11.21 -16.12 2.41
C LEU A 103 -11.43 -17.63 2.48
N ALA A 104 -12.02 -18.21 1.45
CA ALA A 104 -12.31 -19.65 1.36
C ALA A 104 -11.09 -20.46 0.88
N GLY A 105 -10.21 -19.84 0.10
CA GLY A 105 -9.04 -20.49 -0.45
C GLY A 105 -8.08 -19.51 -1.11
N ILE A 106 -6.86 -19.98 -1.38
CA ILE A 106 -5.84 -19.23 -2.09
C ILE A 106 -5.32 -20.10 -3.22
N GLU A 107 -5.25 -19.54 -4.41
CA GLU A 107 -4.77 -20.22 -5.61
C GLU A 107 -3.70 -19.39 -6.31
N PHE A 108 -2.68 -20.07 -6.84
CA PHE A 108 -1.63 -19.47 -7.65
C PHE A 108 -1.67 -20.07 -9.05
N LYS A 109 -1.59 -19.20 -10.07
CA LYS A 109 -1.54 -19.59 -11.48
C LYS A 109 -0.36 -18.94 -12.16
N GLY A 110 0.38 -19.71 -12.95
CA GLY A 110 1.52 -19.22 -13.74
C GLY A 110 2.86 -19.23 -13.01
N ASN A 111 2.89 -19.63 -11.73
CA ASN A 111 4.10 -19.94 -10.99
C ASN A 111 4.67 -21.31 -11.40
N LYS A 112 5.73 -21.31 -12.21
CA LYS A 112 6.45 -22.51 -12.66
C LYS A 112 7.83 -22.65 -12.03
N LYS A 113 8.34 -21.60 -11.39
CA LYS A 113 9.69 -21.51 -10.79
C LYS A 113 9.66 -21.48 -9.27
N ILE A 114 8.49 -21.24 -8.69
CA ILE A 114 8.26 -21.26 -7.24
C ILE A 114 7.00 -22.07 -6.99
N ASP A 115 7.09 -23.07 -6.12
CA ASP A 115 5.97 -23.92 -5.78
C ASP A 115 4.86 -23.14 -5.06
N SER A 116 3.61 -23.53 -5.32
CA SER A 116 2.45 -22.88 -4.72
C SER A 116 2.45 -22.96 -3.19
N ASP A 117 2.92 -24.07 -2.63
CA ASP A 117 3.03 -24.24 -1.18
C ASP A 117 4.12 -23.34 -0.60
N GLU A 118 5.27 -23.20 -1.26
CA GLU A 118 6.31 -22.23 -0.86
C GLU A 118 5.77 -20.80 -0.84
N LEU A 119 4.99 -20.42 -1.87
CA LEU A 119 4.36 -19.09 -1.91
C LEU A 119 3.35 -18.93 -0.78
N LYS A 120 2.47 -19.92 -0.56
CA LYS A 120 1.44 -19.91 0.48
C LYS A 120 2.05 -19.75 1.87
N ASP A 121 3.09 -20.53 2.17
CA ASP A 121 3.78 -20.51 3.45
C ASP A 121 4.47 -19.16 3.69
N LYS A 122 5.17 -18.63 2.68
CA LYS A 122 5.88 -17.35 2.80
C LYS A 122 4.95 -16.15 2.94
N ILE A 123 3.80 -16.13 2.27
CA ILE A 123 2.84 -15.03 2.43
C ILE A 123 2.05 -15.13 3.73
N GLY A 124 1.99 -16.32 4.37
CA GLY A 124 1.34 -16.52 5.66
C GLY A 124 -0.12 -16.05 5.72
N LEU A 125 -0.84 -16.11 4.59
CA LEU A 125 -2.24 -15.69 4.53
C LEU A 125 -3.14 -16.87 4.92
N GLY A 126 -3.77 -16.77 6.10
CA GLY A 126 -4.64 -17.82 6.63
C GLY A 126 -6.03 -17.83 5.97
N VAL A 127 -6.47 -19.03 5.57
CA VAL A 127 -7.85 -19.29 5.12
C VAL A 127 -8.81 -19.14 6.31
N GLY A 128 -10.01 -18.63 6.07
CA GLY A 128 -11.07 -18.41 7.05
C GLY A 128 -11.14 -16.98 7.60
N GLY A 129 -10.08 -16.18 7.44
CA GLY A 129 -10.11 -14.75 7.75
C GLY A 129 -10.85 -13.92 6.69
N TYR A 130 -11.02 -12.62 6.93
CA TYR A 130 -11.60 -11.69 5.96
C TYR A 130 -10.52 -11.12 5.02
N ILE A 131 -10.83 -11.03 3.72
CA ILE A 131 -9.89 -10.52 2.72
C ILE A 131 -10.28 -9.13 2.22
N SER A 132 -9.40 -8.16 2.41
CA SER A 132 -9.59 -6.77 1.95
C SER A 132 -8.71 -6.42 0.75
N PRO A 133 -9.10 -5.42 -0.07
CA PRO A 133 -8.26 -4.96 -1.18
C PRO A 133 -6.85 -4.54 -0.75
N PHE A 134 -6.73 -3.96 0.45
CA PHE A 134 -5.45 -3.62 1.05
C PHE A 134 -4.60 -4.86 1.34
N LEU A 135 -5.20 -5.88 1.99
CA LEU A 135 -4.49 -7.12 2.31
C LEU A 135 -4.09 -7.87 1.04
N MET A 136 -4.95 -7.93 0.02
CA MET A 136 -4.63 -8.50 -1.29
C MET A 136 -3.41 -7.83 -1.93
N SER A 137 -3.38 -6.50 -1.91
CA SER A 137 -2.30 -5.69 -2.49
C SER A 137 -0.99 -5.85 -1.70
N LYS A 138 -1.08 -5.88 -0.37
CA LYS A 138 0.07 -6.15 0.50
C LYS A 138 0.69 -7.52 0.19
N LYS A 139 -0.13 -8.58 0.16
CA LYS A 139 0.31 -9.94 -0.13
C LYS A 139 0.80 -10.12 -1.57
N LYS A 140 0.22 -9.42 -2.54
CA LYS A 140 0.76 -9.32 -3.90
C LYS A 140 2.19 -8.79 -3.91
N ASN A 141 2.48 -7.72 -3.15
CA ASN A 141 3.83 -7.15 -3.10
C ASN A 141 4.81 -8.13 -2.42
N GLU A 142 4.40 -8.81 -1.35
CA GLU A 142 5.21 -9.87 -0.74
C GLU A 142 5.57 -10.98 -1.75
N ILE A 143 4.62 -11.38 -2.62
CA ILE A 143 4.89 -12.33 -3.72
C ILE A 143 5.93 -11.75 -4.69
N LEU A 144 5.79 -10.50 -5.10
CA LEU A 144 6.75 -9.82 -5.98
C LEU A 144 8.16 -9.79 -5.36
N ASP A 145 8.27 -9.53 -4.05
CA ASP A 145 9.53 -9.53 -3.32
C ASP A 145 10.17 -10.93 -3.30
N ILE A 146 9.38 -11.99 -3.10
CA ILE A 146 9.85 -13.38 -3.18
C ILE A 146 10.44 -13.68 -4.57
N TYR A 147 9.77 -13.24 -5.65
CA TYR A 147 10.28 -13.38 -7.01
C TYR A 147 11.54 -12.54 -7.25
N GLY A 148 11.56 -11.29 -6.77
CA GLY A 148 12.73 -10.40 -6.83
C GLY A 148 13.96 -11.01 -6.17
N ASN A 149 13.80 -11.59 -4.98
CA ASN A 149 14.86 -12.29 -4.26
C ASN A 149 15.41 -13.51 -5.03
N LYS A 150 14.58 -14.16 -5.85
CA LYS A 150 15.04 -15.24 -6.76
C LYS A 150 15.58 -14.74 -8.11
N GLY A 151 15.63 -13.42 -8.32
CA GLY A 151 16.18 -12.76 -9.51
C GLY A 151 15.14 -12.38 -10.58
N TYR A 152 13.85 -12.55 -10.32
CA TYR A 152 12.74 -12.27 -11.24
C TYR A 152 12.15 -10.87 -11.02
N PHE A 153 12.97 -9.83 -11.17
CA PHE A 153 12.57 -8.43 -10.89
C PHE A 153 11.45 -7.90 -11.79
N GLN A 154 11.22 -8.53 -12.94
CA GLN A 154 10.14 -8.15 -13.86
C GLN A 154 8.88 -9.00 -13.69
N ALA A 155 8.80 -9.83 -12.64
CA ALA A 155 7.61 -10.60 -12.37
C ALA A 155 6.39 -9.67 -12.27
N GLU A 156 5.28 -10.07 -12.88
CA GLU A 156 4.00 -9.37 -12.77
C GLU A 156 3.04 -10.25 -11.99
N VAL A 157 2.31 -9.66 -11.04
CA VAL A 157 1.30 -10.37 -10.26
C VAL A 157 -0.02 -9.59 -10.34
N LYS A 158 -1.08 -10.29 -10.69
CA LYS A 158 -2.47 -9.82 -10.58
C LYS A 158 -3.19 -10.63 -9.50
N SER A 159 -4.15 -10.01 -8.83
CA SER A 159 -4.96 -10.63 -7.79
C SER A 159 -6.43 -10.47 -8.15
N GLU A 160 -7.17 -11.57 -8.14
CA GLU A 160 -8.59 -11.62 -8.46
C GLU A 160 -9.34 -12.40 -7.38
N LEU A 161 -10.57 -12.01 -7.10
CA LEU A 161 -11.47 -12.72 -6.20
C LEU A 161 -12.53 -13.44 -7.02
N GLU A 162 -12.69 -14.72 -6.75
CA GLU A 162 -13.77 -15.55 -7.25
C GLU A 162 -14.75 -15.74 -6.09
N TYR A 163 -15.87 -15.01 -6.14
CA TYR A 163 -16.87 -14.97 -5.07
C TYR A 163 -17.78 -16.21 -5.11
N SER A 164 -18.27 -16.64 -3.94
CA SER A 164 -19.38 -17.58 -3.84
C SER A 164 -20.68 -16.97 -4.36
N ASP A 165 -21.68 -17.80 -4.65
CA ASP A 165 -23.00 -17.37 -5.16
C ASP A 165 -23.68 -16.33 -4.26
N ASP A 166 -23.50 -16.45 -2.95
CA ASP A 166 -24.02 -15.52 -1.93
C ASP A 166 -23.09 -14.33 -1.64
N SER A 167 -21.93 -14.25 -2.29
CA SER A 167 -20.89 -13.23 -2.11
C SER A 167 -20.30 -13.12 -0.69
N THR A 168 -20.59 -14.06 0.22
CA THR A 168 -20.09 -14.03 1.61
C THR A 168 -18.66 -14.55 1.75
N SER A 169 -18.19 -15.31 0.76
CA SER A 169 -16.85 -15.88 0.71
C SER A 169 -16.22 -15.73 -0.67
N ALA A 170 -14.90 -15.82 -0.75
CA ALA A 170 -14.19 -15.75 -2.00
C ALA A 170 -12.89 -16.57 -1.98
N ILE A 171 -12.53 -17.13 -3.14
CA ILE A 171 -11.21 -17.69 -3.40
C ILE A 171 -10.33 -16.58 -3.97
N LEU A 172 -9.17 -16.37 -3.35
CA LEU A 172 -8.17 -15.41 -3.83
C LEU A 172 -7.22 -16.07 -4.82
N ARG A 173 -7.23 -15.59 -6.06
CA ARG A 173 -6.39 -16.09 -7.13
C ARG A 173 -5.29 -15.10 -7.47
N TYR A 174 -4.04 -15.51 -7.33
CA TYR A 174 -2.88 -14.78 -7.84
C TYR A 174 -2.47 -15.31 -9.22
N ILE A 175 -2.55 -14.44 -10.23
CA ILE A 175 -2.11 -14.73 -11.59
C ILE A 175 -0.73 -14.13 -11.79
N ILE A 176 0.27 -14.98 -11.96
CA ILE A 176 1.68 -14.64 -11.96
C ILE A 176 2.26 -14.82 -13.36
N LYS A 177 2.95 -13.78 -13.84
CA LYS A 177 3.85 -13.87 -15.00
C LYS A 177 5.28 -13.69 -14.49
N GLU A 178 6.01 -14.79 -14.38
CA GLU A 178 7.32 -14.80 -13.73
C GLU A 178 8.41 -14.03 -14.49
N LYS A 179 8.30 -14.00 -15.83
CA LYS A 179 9.34 -13.51 -16.75
C LYS A 179 10.68 -14.22 -16.54
N SER A 180 11.73 -13.73 -17.20
CA SER A 180 13.07 -14.28 -17.07
C SER A 180 13.82 -13.64 -15.91
N LYS A 181 14.79 -14.36 -15.35
CA LYS A 181 15.74 -13.79 -14.40
C LYS A 181 16.50 -12.64 -15.06
N VAL A 182 16.72 -11.57 -14.29
CA VAL A 182 17.58 -10.48 -14.73
C VAL A 182 19.01 -11.00 -14.90
N LYS A 183 19.68 -10.55 -15.96
CA LYS A 183 21.06 -10.94 -16.23
C LYS A 183 22.01 -9.81 -15.90
N VAL A 184 23.12 -10.14 -15.23
CA VAL A 184 24.17 -9.16 -14.94
C VAL A 184 24.86 -8.77 -16.25
N GLU A 185 24.79 -7.47 -16.57
CA GLU A 185 25.43 -6.88 -17.73
C GLU A 185 26.85 -6.41 -17.38
N LYS A 186 26.97 -5.64 -16.29
CA LYS A 186 28.23 -5.05 -15.86
C LYS A 186 28.25 -4.87 -14.35
N VAL A 187 29.42 -5.08 -13.77
CA VAL A 187 29.75 -4.64 -12.41
C VAL A 187 30.73 -3.49 -12.54
N ILE A 188 30.48 -2.41 -11.81
CA ILE A 188 31.33 -1.23 -11.74
C ILE A 188 31.83 -1.14 -10.29
N LEU A 189 33.14 -1.25 -10.11
CA LEU A 189 33.79 -1.09 -8.81
C LEU A 189 34.60 0.22 -8.84
N THR A 190 34.33 1.10 -7.87
CA THR A 190 35.00 2.40 -7.70
C THR A 190 35.65 2.50 -6.33
N GLY A 191 36.54 3.48 -6.15
CA GLY A 191 37.29 3.67 -4.89
C GLY A 191 38.55 2.82 -4.77
N THR A 192 38.98 2.21 -5.87
CA THR A 192 40.30 1.57 -6.01
C THR A 192 41.31 2.56 -6.57
N GLU A 193 42.50 2.61 -5.99
CA GLU A 193 43.61 3.45 -6.46
C GLU A 193 44.72 2.60 -7.09
N ARG A 194 45.14 1.52 -6.41
CA ARG A 194 46.26 0.67 -6.82
C ARG A 194 45.79 -0.69 -7.31
N VAL A 195 44.65 -1.18 -6.83
CA VAL A 195 44.09 -2.47 -7.25
C VAL A 195 43.31 -2.31 -8.55
N ASN A 196 43.56 -3.18 -9.53
CA ASN A 196 42.75 -3.20 -10.74
C ASN A 196 41.34 -3.74 -10.44
N PRO A 197 40.26 -2.97 -10.66
CA PRO A 197 38.89 -3.40 -10.41
C PRO A 197 38.52 -4.74 -11.05
N HIS A 198 39.08 -5.02 -12.23
CA HIS A 198 38.78 -6.24 -12.97
C HIS A 198 39.22 -7.51 -12.22
N ASP A 199 40.34 -7.44 -11.50
CA ASP A 199 40.90 -8.56 -10.76
C ASP A 199 40.08 -8.96 -9.54
N ILE A 200 39.33 -8.01 -9.01
CA ILE A 200 38.37 -8.20 -7.92
C ILE A 200 37.03 -8.69 -8.49
N ILE A 201 36.49 -8.00 -9.49
CA ILE A 201 35.20 -8.35 -10.12
C ILE A 201 35.20 -9.78 -10.67
N LYS A 202 36.33 -10.26 -11.23
CA LYS A 202 36.45 -11.64 -11.75
C LYS A 202 36.29 -12.73 -10.67
N LYS A 203 36.20 -12.37 -9.38
CA LYS A 203 36.00 -13.31 -8.27
C LYS A 203 34.53 -13.49 -7.91
N MET A 204 33.68 -12.52 -8.26
CA MET A 204 32.23 -12.52 -8.01
C MET A 204 31.48 -13.51 -8.91
N ARG A 205 30.52 -14.27 -8.39
CA ARG A 205 29.62 -15.09 -9.20
C ARG A 205 28.70 -14.22 -10.08
N ASN A 206 28.14 -13.15 -9.52
CA ASN A 206 27.24 -12.20 -10.16
C ASN A 206 28.01 -11.23 -11.08
N ARG A 207 28.46 -11.75 -12.22
CA ARG A 207 29.22 -10.97 -13.22
C ARG A 207 28.96 -11.47 -14.63
N LYS A 208 29.30 -10.65 -15.62
CA LYS A 208 29.43 -11.09 -17.02
C LYS A 208 30.70 -11.94 -17.16
N ARG A 209 30.58 -13.16 -17.72
CA ARG A 209 31.69 -14.09 -17.98
C ARG A 209 32.03 -14.07 -19.48
N GLY A 210 33.08 -13.35 -19.86
CA GLY A 210 33.49 -13.22 -21.26
C GLY A 210 32.50 -12.43 -22.12
N PHE A 211 32.66 -12.48 -23.44
CA PHE A 211 31.88 -11.64 -24.36
C PHE A 211 30.42 -12.13 -24.52
N LEU A 212 30.17 -13.45 -24.48
CA LEU A 212 28.86 -14.05 -24.76
C LEU A 212 28.06 -14.57 -23.54
N LYS A 213 28.66 -14.78 -22.36
CA LYS A 213 27.95 -15.42 -21.23
C LYS A 213 27.68 -14.42 -20.09
N SER A 214 26.48 -13.84 -20.05
CA SER A 214 25.97 -13.20 -18.83
C SER A 214 25.44 -14.26 -17.86
N SER A 215 25.68 -14.05 -16.56
CA SER A 215 25.04 -14.85 -15.50
C SER A 215 23.69 -14.25 -15.12
N ASP A 216 22.75 -15.11 -14.74
CA ASP A 216 21.54 -14.68 -14.04
C ASP A 216 21.94 -14.13 -12.68
N PHE A 217 21.30 -13.05 -12.25
CA PHE A 217 21.50 -12.52 -10.91
C PHE A 217 20.92 -13.49 -9.88
N ALA A 218 21.69 -13.74 -8.82
CA ALA A 218 21.32 -14.57 -7.70
C ALA A 218 21.63 -13.79 -6.41
N LYS A 219 20.57 -13.36 -5.71
CA LYS A 219 20.67 -12.47 -4.55
C LYS A 219 21.41 -13.12 -3.39
N ASP A 220 21.13 -14.39 -3.12
CA ASP A 220 21.84 -15.23 -2.13
C ASP A 220 23.35 -15.23 -2.37
N LYS A 221 23.76 -15.30 -3.63
CA LYS A 221 25.19 -15.29 -4.02
C LYS A 221 25.78 -13.91 -4.14
N TYR A 222 24.94 -12.89 -4.24
CA TYR A 222 25.41 -11.52 -4.30
C TYR A 222 25.95 -11.10 -2.93
N GLU A 223 25.30 -11.50 -1.84
CA GLU A 223 25.81 -11.24 -0.48
C GLU A 223 27.16 -11.94 -0.25
N GLU A 224 27.28 -13.21 -0.64
CA GLU A 224 28.57 -13.93 -0.63
C GLU A 224 29.63 -13.23 -1.50
N ASP A 225 29.24 -12.65 -2.64
CA ASP A 225 30.15 -11.94 -3.54
C ASP A 225 30.68 -10.64 -2.91
N LEU A 226 29.87 -9.91 -2.15
CA LEU A 226 30.28 -8.67 -1.48
C LEU A 226 31.36 -8.95 -0.43
N GLU A 227 31.18 -9.97 0.40
CA GLU A 227 32.19 -10.39 1.39
C GLU A 227 33.47 -10.86 0.71
N LYS A 228 33.31 -11.63 -0.38
CA LYS A 228 34.44 -12.17 -1.14
C LYS A 228 35.28 -11.08 -1.78
N ILE A 229 34.67 -10.01 -2.28
CA ILE A 229 35.39 -8.86 -2.84
C ILE A 229 36.35 -8.28 -1.79
N ILE A 230 35.85 -8.01 -0.58
CA ILE A 230 36.66 -7.45 0.51
C ILE A 230 37.76 -8.43 0.93
N THR A 231 37.44 -9.71 1.02
CA THR A 231 38.43 -10.77 1.31
C THR A 231 39.56 -10.78 0.27
N GLU A 232 39.28 -10.52 -1.01
CA GLU A 232 40.32 -10.48 -2.04
C GLU A 232 41.20 -9.22 -1.93
N PHE A 233 40.68 -8.08 -1.45
CA PHE A 233 41.53 -6.94 -1.07
C PHE A 233 42.47 -7.30 0.08
N HIS A 234 41.95 -7.95 1.12
CA HIS A 234 42.74 -8.36 2.29
C HIS A 234 43.89 -9.30 1.89
N LYS A 235 43.65 -10.25 0.99
CA LYS A 235 44.68 -11.15 0.44
C LYS A 235 45.80 -10.42 -0.32
N LEU A 236 45.51 -9.24 -0.86
CA LEU A 236 46.49 -8.40 -1.57
C LEU A 236 47.25 -7.45 -0.62
N GLY A 237 47.00 -7.52 0.69
CA GLY A 237 47.65 -6.70 1.72
C GLY A 237 46.86 -5.47 2.15
N TYR A 238 45.63 -5.27 1.67
CA TYR A 238 44.80 -4.11 1.99
C TYR A 238 43.85 -4.42 3.15
N ILE A 239 44.39 -4.54 4.37
CA ILE A 239 43.65 -5.02 5.55
C ILE A 239 42.50 -4.09 5.96
N ASP A 240 42.67 -2.79 5.76
CA ASP A 240 41.66 -1.77 6.09
C ASP A 240 40.58 -1.62 5.01
N ALA A 241 40.59 -2.45 3.96
CA ALA A 241 39.62 -2.35 2.89
C ALA A 241 38.21 -2.72 3.38
N TYR A 242 37.21 -1.91 3.03
CA TYR A 242 35.81 -2.18 3.32
C TYR A 242 34.87 -1.65 2.23
N LEU A 243 33.65 -2.19 2.19
CA LEU A 243 32.60 -1.74 1.27
C LEU A 243 31.94 -0.47 1.82
N ILE A 244 32.01 0.63 1.07
CA ILE A 244 31.35 1.90 1.43
C ILE A 244 29.87 1.82 1.10
N SER A 245 29.53 1.37 -0.11
CA SER A 245 28.14 1.24 -0.56
C SER A 245 28.01 0.29 -1.75
N ASP A 246 26.80 -0.24 -1.92
CA ASP A 246 26.39 -0.94 -3.13
C ASP A 246 25.02 -0.46 -3.64
N SER A 247 24.83 -0.52 -4.95
CA SER A 247 23.54 -0.23 -5.59
C SER A 247 23.42 -0.97 -6.92
N SER A 248 22.21 -1.02 -7.47
CA SER A 248 21.98 -1.62 -8.78
C SER A 248 20.92 -0.86 -9.58
N THR A 249 21.02 -0.95 -10.90
CA THR A 249 20.01 -0.48 -11.83
C THR A 249 19.60 -1.60 -12.77
N ILE A 250 18.34 -1.63 -13.16
CA ILE A 250 17.78 -2.63 -14.08
C ILE A 250 17.20 -1.89 -15.29
N ASP A 251 17.71 -2.21 -16.47
CA ASP A 251 17.05 -1.88 -17.72
C ASP A 251 15.87 -2.84 -17.93
N THR A 252 14.66 -2.30 -17.83
CA THR A 252 13.41 -3.06 -17.94
C THR A 252 13.16 -3.55 -19.37
N THR A 253 13.73 -2.91 -20.39
CA THR A 253 13.56 -3.31 -21.80
C THR A 253 14.42 -4.52 -22.13
N THR A 254 15.68 -4.51 -21.69
CA THR A 254 16.64 -5.58 -22.00
C THR A 254 16.73 -6.65 -20.91
N ASN A 255 16.08 -6.44 -19.76
CA ASN A 255 16.16 -7.24 -18.54
C ASN A 255 17.62 -7.45 -18.09
N ARG A 256 18.37 -6.35 -18.06
CA ARG A 256 19.81 -6.31 -17.74
C ARG A 256 20.06 -5.47 -16.50
N MET A 257 20.91 -6.01 -15.63
CA MET A 257 21.30 -5.35 -14.38
C MET A 257 22.73 -4.83 -14.45
N LYS A 258 22.92 -3.59 -13.99
CA LYS A 258 24.23 -3.02 -13.67
C LYS A 258 24.37 -2.92 -12.16
N ILE A 259 25.49 -3.39 -11.65
CA ILE A 259 25.82 -3.37 -10.22
C ILE A 259 26.92 -2.33 -10.01
N TYR A 260 26.76 -1.49 -9.00
CA TYR A 260 27.71 -0.45 -8.62
C TYR A 260 28.19 -0.72 -7.21
N LEU A 261 29.49 -0.81 -7.04
CA LEU A 261 30.15 -1.07 -5.78
C LEU A 261 31.16 0.05 -5.53
N GLN A 262 31.13 0.62 -4.34
CA GLN A 262 32.11 1.60 -3.89
C GLN A 262 32.86 1.01 -2.70
N VAL A 263 34.18 0.95 -2.79
CA VAL A 263 35.05 0.46 -1.71
C VAL A 263 35.97 1.55 -1.22
N TYR A 264 36.43 1.40 0.01
CA TYR A 264 37.65 2.03 0.49
C TYR A 264 38.78 1.01 0.37
N GLU A 265 39.82 1.32 -0.40
CA GLU A 265 40.97 0.42 -0.60
C GLU A 265 41.91 0.42 0.61
N GLY A 266 42.17 1.58 1.20
CA GLY A 266 43.13 1.72 2.30
C GLY A 266 44.61 1.56 1.87
N PRO A 267 45.56 1.69 2.82
CA PRO A 267 46.96 1.45 2.55
C PRO A 267 47.27 -0.05 2.38
N GLN A 268 48.33 -0.34 1.62
CA GLN A 268 48.82 -1.70 1.43
C GLN A 268 49.89 -2.04 2.47
N TYR A 269 49.75 -3.19 3.11
CA TYR A 269 50.69 -3.75 4.07
C TYR A 269 51.46 -4.91 3.44
N TYR A 270 52.74 -5.03 3.79
CA TYR A 270 53.63 -6.12 3.39
C TYR A 270 54.00 -6.92 4.64
N PHE A 271 53.90 -8.25 4.56
CA PHE A 271 54.25 -9.18 5.63
C PHE A 271 55.32 -10.16 5.14
#